data_AF-A0A932I5L4-F1
#
_entry.id   AF-A0A932I5L4-F1
#
_cell.length_a   1.000
_cell.length_b   1.000
_cell.length_c   1.000
_cell.angle_alpha   90.00
_cell.angle_beta   90.00
_cell.angle_gamma   90.00
#
_symmetry.space_group_name_H-M   'P 1'
#
loop_
_entity.id
_entity.type
_entity.pdbx_description
1 polymer ?
#
loop_
_entity_poly.entity_id
_entity_poly.type
_entity_poly.pdbx_seq_one_letter_code
_entity_poly.pdbx_strand_id
1 'polypeptide(L)' 'KREREAGVLLRDSGCTVLKTVLAKPAPHLGYFRILLKARFGRSAVAAAPAEEICIKDEKGQYTPAFTSLLKGYYLFL' A
#
# COMPACT_ATOMS: atom_id res chain seq x y z
N LYS A 1 -11.17 -3.85 8.08
CA LYS A 1 -11.85 -5.07 7.57
C LYS A 1 -11.13 -5.68 6.37
N ARG A 2 -11.04 -4.99 5.22
CA ARG A 2 -10.38 -5.49 3.99
C ARG A 2 -8.92 -5.91 4.15
N GLU A 3 -8.12 -5.14 4.89
CA GLU A 3 -6.71 -5.48 5.17
C GLU A 3 -6.57 -6.85 5.85
N ARG A 4 -7.39 -7.08 6.88
CA ARG A 4 -7.40 -8.32 7.65
C ARG A 4 -7.82 -9.51 6.77
N GLU A 5 -8.85 -9.33 5.94
CA GLU A 5 -9.32 -10.35 5.00
C GLU A 5 -8.21 -10.73 4.00
N ALA A 6 -7.59 -9.73 3.36
CA ALA A 6 -6.48 -9.97 2.42
C ALA A 6 -5.26 -10.62 3.11
N GLY A 7 -4.95 -10.20 4.33
CA GLY A 7 -3.85 -10.76 5.12
C GLY A 7 -4.08 -12.23 5.50
N VAL A 8 -5.32 -12.64 5.78
CA VAL A 8 -5.67 -14.05 6.00
C VAL A 8 -5.44 -14.85 4.72
N LEU A 9 -6.02 -14.41 3.59
CA LEU A 9 -5.87 -15.10 2.30
C LEU A 9 -4.41 -15.28 1.87
N LEU A 10 -3.58 -14.25 2.07
CA LEU A 10 -2.16 -14.32 1.76
C LEU A 10 -1.43 -15.33 2.64
N ARG A 11 -1.70 -15.36 3.95
CA ARG A 11 -1.10 -16.34 4.86
C ARG A 11 -1.53 -17.77 4.51
N ASP A 12 -2.80 -17.98 4.22
CA ASP A 12 -3.36 -19.28 3.84
C ASP A 12 -2.73 -19.79 2.54
N SER A 13 -2.38 -18.86 1.64
CA SER A 13 -1.66 -19.14 0.39
C SER A 13 -0.15 -19.35 0.58
N GLY A 14 0.36 -19.35 1.81
CA GLY A 14 1.78 -19.54 2.10
C GLY A 14 2.65 -18.29 1.89
N CYS A 15 2.05 -17.11 1.83
CA CYS A 15 2.76 -15.84 1.70
C CYS A 15 2.94 -15.14 3.06
N THR A 16 4.08 -14.49 3.22
CA THR A 16 4.29 -13.50 4.30
C THR A 16 4.12 -12.09 3.72
N VAL A 17 3.31 -11.27 4.38
CA VAL A 17 3.20 -9.83 4.07
C VAL A 17 4.44 -9.11 4.58
N LEU A 18 5.15 -8.42 3.69
CA LEU A 18 6.38 -7.70 3.99
C LEU A 18 6.13 -6.21 4.23
N LYS A 19 5.18 -5.62 3.49
CA LYS A 19 4.86 -4.20 3.56
C LYS A 19 3.40 -3.96 3.27
N THR A 20 2.81 -3.06 4.03
CA THR A 20 1.44 -2.55 3.85
C THR A 20 1.51 -1.05 3.62
N VAL A 21 0.84 -0.56 2.59
CA VAL A 21 0.67 0.88 2.34
C VAL A 21 -0.81 1.20 2.25
N LEU A 22 -1.27 2.14 3.07
CA LEU A 22 -2.64 2.65 3.08
C LEU A 22 -2.69 3.93 2.25
N ALA A 23 -3.60 3.99 1.28
CA ALA A 23 -3.73 5.12 0.39
C ALA A 23 -4.99 5.94 0.69
N LYS A 24 -4.81 7.25 0.84
CA LYS A 24 -5.88 8.26 0.94
C LYS A 24 -5.93 9.11 -0.34
N PRO A 25 -7.11 9.53 -0.81
CA PRO A 25 -7.20 10.46 -1.93
C PRO A 25 -6.68 11.86 -1.54
N ALA A 26 -6.96 12.30 -0.31
CA ALA A 26 -6.49 13.54 0.31
C ALA A 26 -6.43 13.36 1.84
N PRO A 27 -5.73 14.20 2.62
CA PRO A 27 -5.49 13.97 4.05
C PRO A 27 -6.78 13.89 4.90
N HIS A 28 -7.81 14.65 4.51
CA HIS A 28 -9.11 14.71 5.18
C HIS A 28 -10.09 13.61 4.75
N LEU A 29 -9.71 12.78 3.77
CA LEU A 29 -10.56 11.70 3.25
C LEU A 29 -10.12 10.34 3.81
N GLY A 30 -11.08 9.41 3.88
CA GLY A 30 -10.82 8.04 4.31
C GLY A 30 -9.91 7.27 3.35
N TYR A 31 -9.32 6.18 3.85
CA TYR A 31 -8.54 5.26 3.02
C TYR A 31 -9.45 4.59 1.99
N PHE A 32 -8.96 4.45 0.76
CA PHE A 32 -9.72 3.85 -0.34
C PHE A 32 -8.99 2.68 -1.02
N ARG A 33 -7.67 2.56 -0.83
CA ARG A 33 -6.85 1.47 -1.35
C ARG A 33 -5.81 1.02 -0.32
N ILE A 34 -5.46 -0.25 -0.43
CA ILE A 34 -4.37 -0.89 0.32
C ILE A 34 -3.44 -1.53 -0.71
N LEU A 35 -2.16 -1.25 -0.62
CA LEU A 35 -1.13 -1.95 -1.40
C LEU A 35 -0.38 -2.89 -0.46
N LEU A 36 -0.28 -4.16 -0.86
CA LEU A 36 0.41 -5.19 -0.10
C LEU A 36 1.58 -5.71 -0.92
N LYS A 37 2.77 -5.69 -0.33
CA LYS A 37 3.92 -6.45 -0.85
C LYS A 37 4.03 -7.72 -0.05
N ALA A 38 3.89 -8.86 -0.73
CA ALA A 38 4.04 -10.18 -0.12
C ALA A 38 5.14 -10.97 -0.81
N ARG A 39 5.69 -11.96 -0.10
CA ARG A 39 6.66 -12.93 -0.63
C ARG A 39 6.17 -14.33 -0.30
N PHE A 40 6.35 -15.26 -1.23
CA PHE A 40 6.12 -16.68 -1.00
C PHE A 40 7.16 -17.26 -0.03
N GLY A 41 6.68 -18.10 0.89
CA GLY A 41 7.50 -18.73 1.92
C GLY A 41 7.26 -18.10 3.28
N ARG A 42 7.26 -18.96 4.30
CA ARG A 42 7.06 -18.57 5.70
C ARG A 42 8.36 -17.97 6.22
N SER A 43 8.51 -16.66 6.08
CA SER A 43 9.59 -15.91 6.72
C SER A 43 9.05 -15.22 7.96
N ALA A 44 9.75 -15.37 9.09
CA ALA A 44 9.41 -14.76 10.38
C ALA A 44 9.84 -13.28 10.46
N VAL A 45 9.85 -12.56 9.33
CA VAL A 45 10.11 -11.13 9.34
C VAL A 45 8.89 -10.48 9.97
N ALA A 46 9.09 -9.78 11.09
CA ALA A 46 8.04 -9.00 11.72
C ALA A 46 7.42 -8.05 10.69
N ALA A 47 6.10 -8.04 10.59
CA ALA A 47 5.40 -7.14 9.69
C ALA A 47 5.79 -5.70 10.06
N ALA A 48 6.35 -4.97 9.10
CA ALA A 48 6.63 -3.56 9.28
C ALA A 48 5.30 -2.80 9.55
N PRO A 49 5.32 -1.72 10.35
CA PRO A 49 4.15 -0.89 10.52
C PRO A 49 3.64 -0.39 9.16
N ALA A 50 2.32 -0.27 9.03
CA ALA A 50 1.71 0.20 7.80
C ALA A 50 2.17 1.63 7.51
N GLU A 51 2.63 1.85 6.27
CA GLU A 51 2.94 3.19 5.78
C GLU A 51 1.68 3.83 5.19
N GLU A 52 1.65 5.17 5.16
CA GLU A 52 0.56 5.91 4.55
C GLU A 52 1.05 6.71 3.35
N ILE A 53 0.18 6.83 2.34
CA ILE A 53 0.38 7.72 1.21
C ILE A 53 -0.90 8.52 0.94
N CYS A 54 -0.76 9.83 0.75
CA CYS A 54 -1.83 10.69 0.25
C CYS A 54 -1.58 10.98 -1.23
N ILE A 55 -2.62 10.84 -2.06
CA ILE A 55 -2.53 11.15 -3.49
C ILE A 55 -2.46 12.65 -3.71
N LYS A 56 -3.33 13.40 -3.04
CA LYS A 56 -3.33 14.86 -3.04
C LYS A 56 -2.94 15.43 -1.68
N ASP A 57 -2.37 16.63 -1.69
CA ASP A 57 -2.13 17.43 -0.49
C ASP A 57 -3.38 18.24 -0.09
N GLU A 58 -3.25 19.09 0.93
CA GLU A 58 -4.31 19.98 1.41
C GLU A 58 -4.75 21.03 0.38
N LYS A 59 -3.88 21.34 -0.59
CA LYS A 59 -4.15 22.29 -1.67
C LYS A 59 -4.75 21.61 -2.91
N GLY A 60 -5.02 20.31 -2.83
CA GLY A 60 -5.57 19.51 -3.93
C GLY A 60 -4.56 19.15 -5.02
N GLN A 61 -3.26 19.42 -4.81
CA GLN A 61 -2.20 19.07 -5.74
C GLN A 61 -1.69 17.65 -5.51
N TYR A 62 -1.24 16.97 -6.56
CA TYR A 62 -0.67 15.63 -6.41
C TYR A 62 0.62 15.66 -5.59
N THR A 63 0.74 14.75 -4.63
CA THR A 63 1.92 14.73 -3.75
C THR A 63 3.17 14.25 -4.49
N PRO A 64 4.37 14.69 -4.07
CA PRO A 64 5.63 14.16 -4.58
C PRO A 64 5.77 12.64 -4.40
N ALA A 65 5.26 12.10 -3.28
CA ALA A 65 5.25 10.66 -3.03
C ALA A 65 4.44 9.91 -4.09
N PHE A 66 3.24 10.40 -4.43
CA PHE A 66 2.39 9.80 -5.45
C PHE A 66 2.98 9.96 -6.86
N THR A 67 3.42 11.17 -7.23
CA THR A 67 3.99 11.44 -8.56
C THR A 67 5.30 10.68 -8.80
N SER A 68 6.10 10.44 -7.75
CA SER A 68 7.32 9.62 -7.84
C SER A 68 7.01 8.16 -8.15
N LEU A 69 5.89 7.62 -7.65
CA LEU A 69 5.43 6.28 -8.05
C LEU A 69 5.11 6.25 -9.54
N LEU A 70 4.37 7.23 -10.05
CA LEU A 70 3.95 7.29 -11.46
C LEU A 70 5.13 7.30 -12.43
N LYS A 71 6.24 7.99 -12.10
CA LYS A 71 7.43 8.05 -12.96
C LYS A 71 7.96 6.67 -13.37
N GLY A 72 7.83 5.66 -12.51
CA GLY A 72 8.23 4.28 -12.85
C GLY A 72 7.22 3.52 -13.72
N TYR A 73 5.94 3.91 -13.71
CA TYR A 73 4.87 3.25 -14.47
C TYR A 73 4.63 3.88 -15.84
N TYR A 74 5.03 5.14 -16.06
CA TYR A 74 4.90 5.83 -17.35
C TYR A 74 5.82 5.30 -18.46
N LEU A 75 6.68 4.32 -18.19
CA LEU A 75 7.46 3.62 -19.21
C LEU A 75 6.67 2.49 -19.91
N PHE A 76 5.45 2.17 -19.46
CA PHE A 76 4.66 1.03 -19.95
C PHE A 76 3.20 1.40 -20.32
N LEU A 77 2.90 2.68 -20.51
CA LEU A 77 1.64 3.19 -21.08
C LEU A 77 1.96 3.93 -22.38
#